data_AF-A0A139I9M5-F1
#
_entry.id   AF-A0A139I9M5-F1
#
_cell.length_a   1.000
_cell.length_b   1.000
_cell.length_c   1.000
_cell.angle_alpha   90.00
_cell.angle_beta   90.00
_cell.angle_gamma   90.00
#
_symmetry.space_group_name_H-M   'P 1'
#
loop_
_entity.id
_entity.type
_entity.pdbx_description
1 polymer ?
#
loop_
_entity_poly.entity_id
_entity_poly.type
_entity_poly.pdbx_seq_one_letter_code
_entity_poly.pdbx_strand_id
1 'polypeptide(L)'
;MVANKHRKRPAPMVAEENADKQKPKSSDHPMNVCEGIWSSVIIREDDTGAQSTQRYEWDQLSLQPYTKFKNLYGERKYSRPHPPKPSHTSFLDLPAELHNRVYRLALIHNEYIELSAKTNLENHSNGDAQRVHMKHYHRKITPSLRLLRINKQVNKEAASISYGEHEFRFTSARGIYILERSLFTIGPYNQSCLRKLTLHARWPGTVGDNGKDKLAESGGTLAHMAMVVRRMGLRTPDYKFSEDLCKKRVKTGMEKYGNLAELSIVMPASFHSVNTYGDERPGELYDFFLDQSKFKQLKIRLVRLHGGYAYDPPEETYSDQLRTATLGSHLEVRKYARRMGHEVIDVAYDKLGNWPVPLMPGQHIVEIEGDDQTE
;
A
#
# COMPACT_ATOMS: atom_id res chain seq x y z
N MET A 1 -27.78 -47.99 -7.09
CA MET A 1 -27.03 -46.99 -6.30
C MET A 1 -28.01 -45.93 -5.82
N VAL A 2 -28.29 -45.91 -4.51
CA VAL A 2 -29.35 -45.11 -3.89
C VAL A 2 -28.82 -43.72 -3.54
N ALA A 3 -29.49 -42.67 -4.01
CA ALA A 3 -29.13 -41.28 -3.77
C ALA A 3 -29.62 -40.81 -2.38
N ASN A 4 -28.67 -40.51 -1.48
CA ASN A 4 -28.96 -39.98 -0.16
C ASN A 4 -29.13 -38.45 -0.21
N LYS A 5 -30.37 -37.97 -0.04
CA LYS A 5 -30.70 -36.55 0.15
C LYS A 5 -30.55 -36.18 1.63
N HIS A 6 -29.50 -35.44 1.98
CA HIS A 6 -29.37 -34.85 3.32
C HIS A 6 -30.30 -33.64 3.47
N ARG A 7 -31.31 -33.77 4.36
CA ARG A 7 -32.11 -32.66 4.89
C ARG A 7 -31.33 -31.92 5.97
N LYS A 8 -31.16 -30.59 5.81
CA LYS A 8 -30.65 -29.69 6.85
C LYS A 8 -31.71 -29.50 7.95
N ARG A 9 -31.32 -29.66 9.21
CA ARG A 9 -32.13 -29.29 10.38
C ARG A 9 -32.03 -27.77 10.63
N PRO A 10 -33.13 -27.09 10.98
CA PRO A 10 -33.09 -25.69 11.41
C PRO A 10 -32.53 -25.57 12.84
N ALA A 11 -31.82 -24.47 13.10
CA ALA A 11 -31.24 -24.14 14.40
C ALA A 11 -32.33 -23.62 15.37
N PRO A 12 -32.18 -23.86 16.69
CA PRO A 12 -33.12 -23.35 17.69
C PRO A 12 -32.91 -21.84 17.90
N MET A 13 -34.01 -21.10 17.91
CA MET A 13 -34.07 -19.71 18.35
C MET A 13 -33.93 -19.65 19.88
N VAL A 14 -32.95 -18.87 20.35
CA VAL A 14 -32.77 -18.56 21.76
C VAL A 14 -33.65 -17.35 22.09
N ALA A 15 -34.51 -17.49 23.10
CA ALA A 15 -35.33 -16.41 23.63
C ALA A 15 -34.48 -15.48 24.51
N GLU A 16 -34.56 -14.17 24.27
CA GLU A 16 -33.95 -13.14 25.11
C GLU A 16 -34.78 -12.94 26.38
N GLU A 17 -34.13 -13.15 27.53
CA GLU A 17 -34.69 -12.97 28.87
C GLU A 17 -34.43 -11.52 29.32
N ASN A 18 -35.51 -10.76 29.53
CA ASN A 18 -35.46 -9.38 30.01
C ASN A 18 -35.12 -9.33 31.51
N ALA A 19 -33.87 -8.98 31.84
CA ALA A 19 -33.44 -8.75 33.21
C ALA A 19 -33.71 -7.29 33.66
N ASP A 20 -34.58 -7.17 34.65
CA ASP A 20 -35.02 -5.95 35.31
C ASP A 20 -33.88 -5.32 36.13
N LYS A 21 -33.46 -4.10 35.80
CA LYS A 21 -32.34 -3.40 36.46
C LYS A 21 -32.84 -2.54 37.62
N GLN A 22 -32.72 -3.07 38.84
CA GLN A 22 -32.87 -2.28 40.06
C GLN A 22 -31.70 -1.29 40.22
N LYS A 23 -32.02 0.01 40.39
CA LYS A 23 -31.05 1.06 40.73
C LYS A 23 -30.61 0.93 42.20
N PRO A 24 -29.30 0.97 42.51
CA PRO A 24 -28.85 1.00 43.90
C PRO A 24 -29.13 2.36 44.54
N LYS A 25 -29.67 2.34 45.77
CA LYS A 25 -29.83 3.52 46.63
C LYS A 25 -28.44 4.05 47.02
N SER A 26 -28.21 5.35 46.80
CA SER A 26 -27.00 6.04 47.23
C SER A 26 -26.98 6.12 48.76
N SER A 27 -26.00 5.47 49.38
CA SER A 27 -25.66 5.67 50.78
C SER A 27 -24.91 6.99 50.96
N ASP A 28 -25.41 7.84 51.85
CA ASP A 28 -24.72 9.03 52.34
C ASP A 28 -23.43 8.61 53.04
N HIS A 29 -22.30 8.74 52.35
CA HIS A 29 -20.98 8.67 52.98
C HIS A 29 -20.65 10.03 53.61
N PRO A 30 -20.10 10.06 54.84
CA PRO A 30 -19.59 11.29 55.42
C PRO A 30 -18.53 11.87 54.48
N MET A 31 -18.65 13.16 54.14
CA MET A 31 -17.66 13.87 53.35
C MET A 31 -16.34 13.89 54.10
N ASN A 32 -15.44 12.97 53.75
CA ASN A 32 -14.03 13.12 54.04
C ASN A 32 -13.56 14.39 53.34
N VAL A 33 -13.20 15.39 54.15
CA VAL A 33 -12.47 16.57 53.71
C VAL A 33 -11.07 16.07 53.32
N CYS A 34 -10.89 15.77 52.04
CA CYS A 34 -9.58 15.38 51.53
C CYS A 34 -8.68 16.62 51.44
N GLU A 35 -7.51 16.54 52.07
CA GLU A 35 -6.35 17.40 51.80
C GLU A 35 -5.93 17.17 50.34
N GLY A 36 -6.37 18.07 49.44
CA GLY A 36 -6.22 17.93 48.00
C GLY A 36 -5.66 19.19 47.36
N ILE A 37 -4.53 19.03 46.68
CA ILE A 37 -3.69 20.08 46.11
C ILE A 37 -4.35 20.72 44.88
N TRP A 38 -4.49 22.04 44.91
CA TRP A 38 -4.71 22.86 43.73
C TRP A 38 -3.87 24.11 43.82
N SER A 39 -3.19 24.41 42.73
CA SER A 39 -2.24 25.50 42.62
C SER A 39 -2.79 26.70 41.88
N SER A 40 -2.67 27.90 42.46
CA SER A 40 -2.29 29.03 41.61
C SER A 40 -0.91 28.70 41.02
N VAL A 41 -0.81 28.75 39.69
CA VAL A 41 0.46 28.54 39.01
C VAL A 41 1.10 29.91 38.85
N ILE A 42 2.14 30.17 39.63
CA ILE A 42 3.01 31.31 39.39
C ILE A 42 4.21 30.79 38.62
N ILE A 43 4.34 31.24 37.37
CA ILE A 43 5.54 31.03 36.57
C ILE A 43 6.50 32.14 36.98
N ARG A 44 7.63 31.77 37.60
CA ARG A 44 8.71 32.69 37.91
C ARG A 44 9.90 32.32 37.03
N GLU A 45 10.41 33.29 36.27
CA GLU A 45 11.76 33.21 35.71
C GLU A 45 12.76 33.46 36.84
N ASP A 46 13.70 32.53 37.01
CA ASP A 46 14.85 32.76 37.89
C ASP A 46 15.91 33.63 37.19
N ASP A 47 16.95 34.01 37.93
CA ASP A 47 18.05 34.85 37.44
C ASP A 47 18.84 34.21 36.27
N THR A 48 18.61 32.92 35.99
CA THR A 48 19.21 32.19 34.87
C THR A 48 18.28 32.09 33.65
N GLY A 49 17.06 32.64 33.74
CA GLY A 49 16.03 32.57 32.71
C GLY A 49 15.29 31.22 32.68
N ALA A 50 15.47 30.36 33.69
CA ALA A 50 14.73 29.11 33.78
C ALA A 50 13.36 29.37 34.42
N GLN A 51 12.30 28.88 33.77
CA GLN A 51 10.94 28.98 34.29
C GLN A 51 10.68 27.93 35.36
N SER A 52 10.53 28.38 36.60
CA SER A 52 10.06 27.54 37.70
C SER A 52 8.55 27.70 37.87
N THR A 53 7.86 26.57 37.98
CA THR A 53 6.41 26.52 38.20
C THR A 53 6.16 26.21 39.67
N GLN A 54 5.79 27.21 40.47
CA GLN A 54 5.37 26.97 41.86
C GLN A 54 3.87 26.73 41.94
N ARG A 55 3.50 25.69 42.71
CA ARG A 55 2.12 25.25 42.90
C ARG A 55 1.69 25.54 44.35
N TYR A 56 0.76 26.47 44.56
CA TYR A 56 0.28 26.86 45.90
C TYR A 56 -1.06 26.22 46.26
N GLU A 57 -1.11 25.36 47.26
CA GLU A 57 -2.35 24.81 47.80
C GLU A 57 -3.30 25.92 48.28
N TRP A 58 -4.62 25.76 48.08
CA TRP A 58 -5.61 26.65 48.68
C TRP A 58 -5.65 26.44 50.19
N ASP A 59 -4.91 27.26 50.93
CA ASP A 59 -5.05 27.37 52.37
C ASP A 59 -6.29 28.22 52.75
N GLN A 60 -6.61 28.21 54.04
CA GLN A 60 -7.75 28.98 54.55
C GLN A 60 -7.61 30.49 54.29
N LEU A 61 -6.38 30.99 54.18
CA LEU A 61 -6.07 32.40 53.91
C LEU A 61 -6.33 32.78 52.45
N SER A 62 -5.94 31.94 51.49
CA SER A 62 -6.16 32.15 50.06
C SER A 62 -7.63 32.01 49.65
N LEU A 63 -8.45 31.30 50.43
CA LEU A 63 -9.90 31.24 50.27
C LEU A 63 -10.63 32.46 50.85
N GLN A 64 -9.98 33.22 51.73
CA GLN A 64 -10.60 34.33 52.47
C GLN A 64 -11.23 35.41 51.56
N PRO A 65 -10.60 35.83 50.43
CA PRO A 65 -11.19 36.82 49.52
C PRO A 65 -12.51 36.38 48.88
N TYR A 66 -12.76 35.06 48.82
CA TYR A 66 -13.93 34.47 48.18
C TYR A 66 -15.09 34.21 49.14
N THR A 67 -14.89 34.43 50.45
CA THR A 67 -15.92 34.19 51.49
C THR A 67 -17.24 34.94 51.24
N LYS A 68 -17.18 36.10 50.59
CA LYS A 68 -18.37 36.88 50.17
C LYS A 68 -19.16 36.26 49.01
N PHE A 69 -18.58 35.31 48.27
CA PHE A 69 -19.20 34.65 47.11
C PHE A 69 -19.46 33.17 47.43
N LYS A 70 -20.58 32.88 48.11
CA LYS A 70 -20.88 31.53 48.64
C LYS A 70 -20.71 30.38 47.64
N ASN A 71 -21.20 30.56 46.40
CA ASN A 71 -21.08 29.54 45.36
C ASN A 71 -19.63 29.31 44.93
N LEU A 72 -18.89 30.39 44.65
CA LEU A 72 -17.48 30.32 44.26
C LEU A 72 -16.59 29.81 45.40
N TYR A 73 -16.91 30.16 46.65
CA TYR A 73 -16.25 29.63 47.83
C TYR A 73 -16.50 28.12 47.97
N GLY A 74 -17.74 27.67 47.79
CA GLY A 74 -18.10 26.24 47.82
C GLY A 74 -17.44 25.46 46.69
N GLU A 75 -17.48 25.97 45.46
CA GLU A 75 -16.79 25.39 44.30
C GLU A 75 -15.29 25.26 44.57
N ARG A 76 -14.64 26.28 45.16
CA ARG A 76 -13.20 26.23 45.44
C ARG A 76 -12.85 25.34 46.63
N LYS A 77 -13.62 25.40 47.72
CA LYS A 77 -13.40 24.62 48.95
C LYS A 77 -13.70 23.14 48.77
N TYR A 78 -14.70 22.81 47.94
CA TYR A 78 -15.19 21.44 47.76
C TYR A 78 -14.91 20.89 46.34
N SER A 79 -14.13 21.59 45.51
CA SER A 79 -13.69 21.03 44.24
C SER A 79 -12.81 19.81 44.51
N ARG A 80 -13.18 18.67 43.94
CA ARG A 80 -12.33 17.48 43.99
C ARG A 80 -11.06 17.78 43.21
N PRO A 81 -9.85 17.51 43.74
CA PRO A 81 -8.61 17.68 42.99
C PRO A 81 -8.77 17.04 41.61
N HIS A 82 -8.48 17.79 40.54
CA HIS A 82 -8.34 17.16 39.23
C HIS A 82 -7.28 16.08 39.41
N PRO A 83 -7.59 14.81 39.06
CA PRO A 83 -6.58 13.78 39.14
C PRO A 83 -5.35 14.31 38.40
N PRO A 84 -4.14 14.24 39.00
CA PRO A 84 -2.94 14.71 38.34
C PRO A 84 -2.96 14.10 36.94
N LYS A 85 -2.95 14.96 35.91
CA LYS A 85 -3.00 14.52 34.53
C LYS A 85 -1.92 13.44 34.41
N PRO A 86 -2.27 12.17 34.13
CA PRO A 86 -1.31 11.09 34.23
C PRO A 86 -0.06 11.49 33.44
N SER A 87 1.13 11.32 34.02
CA SER A 87 2.41 11.64 33.37
C SER A 87 2.67 10.80 32.11
N HIS A 88 1.75 9.90 31.78
CA HIS A 88 1.73 9.14 30.56
C HIS A 88 1.33 10.06 29.41
N THR A 89 2.34 10.62 28.74
CA THR A 89 2.23 10.99 27.34
C THR A 89 1.81 9.75 26.57
N SER A 90 0.53 9.67 26.18
CA SER A 90 0.09 8.68 25.20
C SER A 90 0.87 8.88 23.91
N PHE A 91 0.97 7.84 23.07
CA PHE A 91 1.56 7.99 21.75
C PHE A 91 0.93 9.17 20.98
N LEU A 92 -0.39 9.36 21.07
CA LEU A 92 -1.12 10.43 20.39
C LEU A 92 -0.99 11.82 21.06
N ASP A 93 -0.38 11.89 22.24
CA ASP A 93 -0.07 13.18 22.91
C ASP A 93 1.29 13.73 22.44
N LEU A 94 2.03 12.99 21.63
CA LEU A 94 3.28 13.46 21.04
C LEU A 94 3.00 14.46 19.90
N PRO A 95 3.97 15.35 19.57
CA PRO A 95 3.89 16.15 18.35
C PRO A 95 3.81 15.28 17.09
N ALA A 96 3.12 15.78 16.06
CA ALA A 96 2.91 15.06 14.80
C ALA A 96 4.23 14.67 14.11
N GLU A 97 5.30 15.45 14.29
CA GLU A 97 6.64 15.16 13.79
C GLU A 97 7.19 13.86 14.38
N LEU A 98 6.95 13.61 15.67
CA LEU A 98 7.35 12.38 16.34
C LEU A 98 6.47 11.21 15.90
N HIS A 99 5.16 11.41 15.71
CA HIS A 99 4.29 10.38 15.12
C HIS A 99 4.82 9.94 13.76
N ASN A 100 5.13 10.89 12.88
CA ASN A 100 5.63 10.62 11.54
C ASN A 100 6.97 9.86 11.56
N ARG A 101 7.87 10.17 12.51
CA ARG A 101 9.12 9.39 12.69
C ARG A 101 8.83 7.95 13.10
N VAL A 102 7.92 7.74 14.06
CA VAL A 102 7.51 6.39 14.50
C VAL A 102 6.84 5.62 13.36
N TYR A 103 5.94 6.26 12.60
CA TYR A 103 5.30 5.66 11.44
C TYR A 103 6.32 5.24 10.38
N ARG A 104 7.32 6.08 10.08
CA ARG A 104 8.37 5.70 9.12
C ARG A 104 9.17 4.48 9.59
N LEU A 105 9.57 4.46 10.85
CA LEU A 105 10.29 3.32 11.43
C LEU A 105 9.47 2.02 11.41
N ALA A 106 8.14 2.11 11.58
CA ALA A 106 7.26 0.95 11.64
C ALA A 106 6.77 0.47 10.26
N LEU A 107 6.58 1.39 9.32
CA LEU A 107 5.90 1.14 8.05
C LEU A 107 6.85 1.07 6.87
N ILE A 108 7.93 1.86 6.84
CA ILE A 108 8.80 1.95 5.67
C ILE A 108 9.81 0.82 5.64
N HIS A 109 9.85 0.15 4.50
CA HIS A 109 10.84 -0.86 4.17
C HIS A 109 11.80 -0.29 3.11
N ASN A 110 13.07 -0.68 3.16
CA ASN A 110 14.07 -0.27 2.16
C ASN A 110 13.82 -0.87 0.77
N GLU A 111 12.86 -1.80 0.67
CA GLU A 111 12.52 -2.55 -0.53
C GLU A 111 11.14 -2.12 -1.05
N TYR A 112 10.91 -2.35 -2.34
CA TYR A 112 9.58 -2.22 -2.94
C TYR A 112 8.63 -3.28 -2.41
N ILE A 113 7.32 -3.03 -2.54
CA ILE A 113 6.28 -4.00 -2.21
C ILE A 113 5.78 -4.65 -3.50
N GLU A 114 6.29 -5.82 -3.84
CA GLU A 114 5.82 -6.62 -4.98
C GLU A 114 4.67 -7.54 -4.56
N LEU A 115 3.49 -7.27 -5.13
CA LEU A 115 2.26 -8.01 -4.83
C LEU A 115 1.93 -9.05 -5.90
N SER A 116 2.60 -9.02 -7.04
CA SER A 116 2.32 -9.89 -8.17
C SER A 116 3.59 -10.13 -8.99
N ALA A 117 4.60 -10.75 -8.37
CA ALA A 117 5.93 -10.97 -8.96
C ALA A 117 5.90 -11.80 -10.26
N LYS A 118 6.87 -11.52 -11.15
CA LYS A 118 7.11 -12.26 -12.40
C LYS A 118 8.57 -12.72 -12.50
N THR A 119 8.80 -13.94 -12.96
CA THR A 119 10.15 -14.53 -13.13
C THR A 119 10.63 -14.62 -14.58
N ASN A 120 9.80 -14.27 -15.57
CA ASN A 120 10.13 -13.99 -16.98
C ASN A 120 11.03 -14.97 -17.77
N LEU A 121 11.56 -16.05 -17.17
CA LEU A 121 12.13 -17.14 -17.93
C LEU A 121 10.97 -17.80 -18.66
N GLU A 122 10.90 -17.56 -19.96
CA GLU A 122 9.99 -18.20 -20.89
C GLU A 122 9.98 -19.70 -20.56
N ASN A 123 8.81 -20.26 -20.29
CA ASN A 123 8.59 -21.65 -19.85
C ASN A 123 8.69 -21.99 -18.36
N HIS A 124 9.11 -21.09 -17.47
CA HIS A 124 9.14 -21.32 -16.03
C HIS A 124 7.89 -20.78 -15.32
N SER A 125 7.38 -21.54 -14.34
CA SER A 125 6.26 -21.06 -13.53
C SER A 125 6.69 -19.91 -12.62
N ASN A 126 5.88 -18.85 -12.55
CA ASN A 126 6.08 -17.74 -11.60
C ASN A 126 5.90 -18.14 -10.12
N GLY A 127 5.61 -19.42 -9.84
CA GLY A 127 5.22 -19.91 -8.52
C GLY A 127 6.27 -19.67 -7.44
N ASP A 128 7.56 -19.78 -7.79
CA ASP A 128 8.65 -19.64 -6.82
C ASP A 128 8.85 -18.18 -6.38
N ALA A 129 8.95 -17.24 -7.32
CA ALA A 129 8.97 -15.82 -6.97
C ALA A 129 7.70 -15.40 -6.24
N GLN A 130 6.54 -15.80 -6.74
CA GLN A 130 5.28 -15.47 -6.08
C GLN A 130 5.29 -15.98 -4.64
N ARG A 131 5.76 -17.20 -4.40
CA ARG A 131 5.88 -17.76 -3.05
C ARG A 131 6.87 -16.98 -2.18
N VAL A 132 8.02 -16.57 -2.72
CA VAL A 132 9.03 -15.77 -2.00
C VAL A 132 8.48 -14.39 -1.64
N HIS A 133 7.94 -13.66 -2.61
CA HIS A 133 7.35 -12.33 -2.41
C HIS A 133 6.14 -12.37 -1.49
N MET A 134 5.27 -13.38 -1.60
CA MET A 134 4.15 -13.55 -0.68
C MET A 134 4.60 -13.89 0.74
N LYS A 135 5.65 -14.71 0.90
CA LYS A 135 6.26 -15.00 2.20
C LYS A 135 6.85 -13.73 2.82
N HIS A 136 7.54 -12.91 2.02
CA HIS A 136 8.02 -11.60 2.46
C HIS A 136 6.85 -10.70 2.87
N TYR A 137 5.84 -10.54 2.02
CA TYR A 137 4.65 -9.73 2.28
C TYR A 137 3.96 -10.12 3.59
N HIS A 138 3.75 -11.40 3.84
CA HIS A 138 3.10 -11.85 5.07
C HIS A 138 3.97 -11.69 6.32
N ARG A 139 5.29 -11.81 6.20
CA ARG A 139 6.20 -11.74 7.35
C ARG A 139 6.63 -10.32 7.71
N LYS A 140 6.75 -9.44 6.72
CA LYS A 140 7.32 -8.09 6.90
C LYS A 140 6.26 -7.00 6.74
N ILE A 141 5.48 -7.04 5.66
CA ILE A 141 4.56 -5.95 5.31
C ILE A 141 3.24 -6.05 6.08
N THR A 142 2.61 -7.24 6.08
CA THR A 142 1.28 -7.44 6.69
C THR A 142 1.22 -7.06 8.18
N PRO A 143 2.22 -7.40 9.02
CA PRO A 143 2.22 -6.97 10.42
C PRO A 143 2.25 -5.45 10.56
N SER A 144 3.07 -4.75 9.77
CA SER A 144 3.16 -3.29 9.77
C SER A 144 1.84 -2.63 9.35
N LEU A 145 1.13 -3.19 8.36
CA LEU A 145 -0.18 -2.68 7.94
C LEU A 145 -1.27 -2.78 9.03
N ARG A 146 -1.07 -3.55 10.10
CA ARG A 146 -2.01 -3.57 11.24
C ARG A 146 -2.03 -2.24 11.99
N LEU A 147 -0.92 -1.49 11.97
CA LEU A 147 -0.85 -0.15 12.54
C LEU A 147 -1.90 0.78 11.93
N LEU A 148 -2.10 0.69 10.61
CA LEU A 148 -3.12 1.46 9.88
C LEU A 148 -4.56 1.09 10.28
N ARG A 149 -4.77 0.02 11.06
CA ARG A 149 -6.09 -0.46 11.49
C ARG A 149 -6.40 -0.17 12.95
N ILE A 150 -5.48 0.43 13.71
CA ILE A 150 -5.67 0.68 15.15
C ILE A 150 -6.82 1.65 15.38
N ASN A 151 -6.79 2.81 14.74
CA ASN A 151 -7.86 3.81 14.79
C ASN A 151 -7.82 4.73 13.56
N LYS A 152 -8.85 5.57 13.40
CA LYS A 152 -9.01 6.48 12.25
C LYS A 152 -7.94 7.57 12.19
N GLN A 153 -7.47 8.07 13.35
CA GLN A 153 -6.44 9.12 13.41
C GLN A 153 -5.10 8.56 12.92
N VAL A 154 -4.65 7.45 13.48
CA VAL A 154 -3.42 6.74 13.06
C VAL A 154 -3.49 6.39 11.57
N ASN A 155 -4.63 5.89 11.09
CA ASN A 155 -4.81 5.61 9.67
C ASN A 155 -4.58 6.86 8.80
N LYS A 156 -5.19 8.00 9.17
CA LYS A 156 -5.09 9.25 8.41
C LYS A 156 -3.67 9.80 8.39
N GLU A 157 -2.97 9.77 9.51
CA GLU A 157 -1.59 10.28 9.60
C GLU A 157 -0.62 9.35 8.85
N ALA A 158 -0.70 8.04 9.12
CA ALA A 158 0.28 7.06 8.66
C ALA A 158 0.06 6.56 7.23
N ALA A 159 -1.16 6.68 6.66
CA ALA A 159 -1.43 6.25 5.29
C ALA A 159 -0.58 7.01 4.25
N SER A 160 -0.39 8.31 4.46
CA SER A 160 0.43 9.14 3.55
C SER A 160 1.88 8.65 3.48
N ILE A 161 2.43 8.20 4.60
CA ILE A 161 3.77 7.62 4.71
C ILE A 161 3.77 6.21 4.09
N SER A 162 2.88 5.33 4.54
CA SER A 162 2.83 3.94 4.09
C SER A 162 2.59 3.80 2.59
N TYR A 163 1.69 4.57 2.00
CA TYR A 163 1.36 4.46 0.58
C TYR A 163 2.16 5.43 -0.29
N GLY A 164 2.64 6.53 0.26
CA GLY A 164 3.33 7.57 -0.49
C GLY A 164 4.84 7.42 -0.57
N GLU A 165 5.48 6.76 0.38
CA GLU A 165 6.93 6.59 0.36
C GLU A 165 7.36 5.24 -0.28
N HIS A 166 6.49 4.22 -0.28
CA HIS A 166 6.77 2.94 -0.96
C HIS A 166 6.54 2.99 -2.47
N GLU A 167 7.28 2.13 -3.16
CA GLU A 167 6.96 1.69 -4.52
C GLU A 167 6.15 0.39 -4.45
N PHE A 168 4.97 0.38 -5.06
CA PHE A 168 4.16 -0.82 -5.20
C PHE A 168 4.35 -1.42 -6.59
N ARG A 169 4.63 -2.71 -6.66
CA ARG A 169 4.87 -3.42 -7.92
C ARG A 169 3.85 -4.53 -8.17
N PHE A 170 3.52 -4.66 -9.45
CA PHE A 170 2.59 -5.64 -10.00
C PHE A 170 3.14 -6.12 -11.35
N THR A 171 4.29 -6.81 -11.32
CA THR A 171 5.11 -7.12 -12.51
C THR A 171 4.61 -8.28 -13.36
N SER A 172 3.72 -9.12 -12.84
CA SER A 172 3.07 -10.22 -13.57
C SER A 172 2.01 -9.72 -14.55
N ALA A 173 1.75 -10.49 -15.61
CA ALA A 173 0.62 -10.24 -16.52
C ALA A 173 -0.74 -10.19 -15.78
N ARG A 174 -0.85 -10.85 -14.62
CA ARG A 174 -2.04 -10.80 -13.76
C ARG A 174 -2.01 -9.65 -12.75
N GLY A 175 -0.97 -8.81 -12.79
CA GLY A 175 -0.76 -7.71 -11.85
C GLY A 175 -1.92 -6.73 -11.81
N ILE A 176 -2.59 -6.48 -12.94
CA ILE A 176 -3.74 -5.57 -13.00
C ILE A 176 -4.92 -6.02 -12.12
N TYR A 177 -5.14 -7.33 -12.00
CA TYR A 177 -6.19 -7.90 -11.14
C TYR A 177 -5.87 -7.67 -9.66
N ILE A 178 -4.61 -7.87 -9.27
CA ILE A 178 -4.15 -7.68 -7.89
C ILE A 178 -4.12 -6.19 -7.54
N LEU A 179 -3.71 -5.33 -8.48
CA LEU A 179 -3.74 -3.88 -8.33
C LEU A 179 -5.15 -3.37 -8.11
N GLU A 180 -6.11 -3.74 -8.97
CA GLU A 180 -7.51 -3.35 -8.81
C GLU A 180 -8.04 -3.70 -7.42
N ARG A 181 -7.77 -4.93 -6.96
CA ARG A 181 -8.20 -5.42 -5.65
C ARG A 181 -7.51 -4.69 -4.50
N SER A 182 -6.25 -4.34 -4.68
CA SER A 182 -5.48 -3.55 -3.71
C SER A 182 -6.09 -2.16 -3.58
N LEU A 183 -6.35 -1.47 -4.70
CA LEU A 183 -7.00 -0.15 -4.73
C LEU A 183 -8.39 -0.21 -4.08
N PHE A 184 -9.21 -1.20 -4.43
CA PHE A 184 -10.54 -1.39 -3.82
C PHE A 184 -10.45 -1.61 -2.30
N THR A 185 -9.46 -2.37 -1.84
CA THR A 185 -9.27 -2.68 -0.43
C THR A 185 -8.85 -1.46 0.39
N ILE A 186 -7.92 -0.66 -0.12
CA ILE A 186 -7.40 0.52 0.61
C ILE A 186 -8.36 1.71 0.55
N GLY A 187 -9.21 1.78 -0.48
CA GLY A 187 -10.23 2.81 -0.65
C GLY A 187 -9.70 4.15 -1.18
N PRO A 188 -10.58 5.07 -1.64
CA PRO A 188 -10.18 6.25 -2.42
C PRO A 188 -9.20 7.19 -1.71
N TYR A 189 -9.37 7.39 -0.40
CA TYR A 189 -8.45 8.23 0.38
C TYR A 189 -7.01 7.71 0.32
N ASN A 190 -6.80 6.42 0.56
CA ASN A 190 -5.46 5.82 0.54
C ASN A 190 -4.91 5.69 -0.89
N GLN A 191 -5.78 5.52 -1.90
CA GLN A 191 -5.37 5.59 -3.31
C GLN A 191 -4.72 6.94 -3.64
N SER A 192 -5.23 8.04 -3.07
CA SER A 192 -4.63 9.38 -3.25
C SER A 192 -3.25 9.55 -2.63
N CYS A 193 -2.89 8.67 -1.69
CA CYS A 193 -1.56 8.65 -1.09
C CYS A 193 -0.52 7.94 -1.96
N LEU A 194 -0.92 7.13 -2.95
CA LEU A 194 0.02 6.42 -3.82
C LEU A 194 0.86 7.41 -4.64
N ARG A 195 2.17 7.17 -4.67
CA ARG A 195 3.14 8.01 -5.41
C ARG A 195 3.92 7.26 -6.47
N LYS A 196 4.31 6.01 -6.21
CA LYS A 196 5.13 5.21 -7.13
C LYS A 196 4.46 3.87 -7.38
N LEU A 197 4.17 3.59 -8.65
CA LEU A 197 3.50 2.37 -9.07
C LEU A 197 4.25 1.75 -10.23
N THR A 198 4.43 0.44 -10.16
CA THR A 198 5.01 -0.34 -11.23
C THR A 198 4.07 -1.46 -11.65
N LEU A 199 3.77 -1.52 -12.94
CA LEU A 199 2.71 -2.36 -13.50
C LEU A 199 3.20 -2.95 -14.82
N HIS A 200 2.95 -4.24 -15.03
CA HIS A 200 3.01 -4.82 -16.37
C HIS A 200 1.82 -4.32 -17.20
N ALA A 201 2.07 -3.50 -18.21
CA ALA A 201 1.05 -3.18 -19.20
C ALA A 201 0.94 -4.32 -20.21
N ARG A 202 -0.29 -4.75 -20.49
CA ARG A 202 -0.52 -5.70 -21.58
C ARG A 202 -0.42 -4.94 -22.89
N TRP A 203 0.73 -5.04 -23.52
CA TRP A 203 0.95 -4.59 -24.87
C TRP A 203 0.20 -5.52 -25.83
N PRO A 204 -0.46 -4.99 -26.88
CA PRO A 204 -1.02 -5.80 -27.94
C PRO A 204 0.12 -6.56 -28.62
N GLY A 205 0.14 -7.86 -28.35
CA GLY A 205 1.26 -8.73 -28.63
C GLY A 205 1.00 -10.14 -28.14
N THR A 206 1.77 -11.07 -28.67
CA THR A 206 1.95 -12.37 -28.05
C THR A 206 3.16 -12.29 -27.14
N VAL A 207 2.93 -12.08 -25.84
CA VAL A 207 3.96 -12.46 -24.87
C VAL A 207 3.98 -13.99 -24.87
N GLY A 208 5.13 -14.66 -25.00
CA GLY A 208 5.20 -16.13 -24.90
C GLY A 208 4.51 -16.67 -23.63
N ASP A 209 4.53 -15.86 -22.57
CA ASP A 209 3.85 -16.12 -21.30
C ASP A 209 2.31 -16.24 -21.42
N ASN A 210 1.70 -15.57 -22.40
CA ASN A 210 0.26 -15.62 -22.64
C ASN A 210 -0.22 -17.05 -22.98
N GLY A 211 0.67 -17.85 -23.57
CA GLY A 211 0.40 -19.23 -24.00
C GLY A 211 0.38 -20.24 -22.85
N LYS A 212 1.35 -20.18 -21.93
CA LYS A 212 1.42 -21.09 -20.76
C LYS A 212 0.51 -20.66 -19.61
N ASP A 213 0.33 -19.35 -19.39
CA ASP A 213 -0.60 -18.83 -18.39
C ASP A 213 -2.06 -18.76 -18.88
N LYS A 214 -2.36 -19.24 -20.10
CA LYS A 214 -3.68 -19.25 -20.77
C LYS A 214 -4.52 -18.02 -20.40
N LEU A 215 -4.20 -16.89 -21.02
CA LEU A 215 -4.90 -15.61 -20.89
C LEU A 215 -6.34 -15.57 -21.42
N ALA A 216 -6.91 -16.70 -21.82
CA ALA A 216 -8.37 -16.76 -21.84
C ALA A 216 -8.82 -16.64 -20.37
N GLU A 217 -9.68 -15.67 -20.09
CA GLU A 217 -10.36 -15.58 -18.80
C GLU A 217 -11.26 -16.80 -18.60
N SER A 218 -10.64 -17.94 -18.29
CA SER A 218 -11.36 -19.13 -17.91
C SER A 218 -11.95 -18.90 -16.52
N GLY A 219 -13.12 -19.47 -16.27
CA GLY A 219 -13.71 -19.46 -14.92
C GLY A 219 -12.73 -19.99 -13.86
N GLY A 220 -11.87 -20.95 -14.22
CA GLY A 220 -10.82 -21.48 -13.35
C GLY A 220 -9.74 -20.46 -13.01
N THR A 221 -9.26 -19.68 -13.99
CA THR A 221 -8.25 -18.63 -13.78
C THR A 221 -8.77 -17.54 -12.84
N LEU A 222 -10.01 -17.08 -13.07
CA LEU A 222 -10.64 -16.05 -12.23
C LEU A 222 -10.89 -16.56 -10.81
N ALA A 223 -11.31 -17.82 -10.64
CA ALA A 223 -11.45 -18.45 -9.34
C ALA A 223 -10.11 -18.57 -8.59
N HIS A 224 -9.04 -18.93 -9.29
CA HIS A 224 -7.70 -18.95 -8.72
C HIS A 224 -7.24 -17.55 -8.28
N MET A 225 -7.47 -16.52 -9.10
CA MET A 225 -7.16 -15.13 -8.72
C MET A 225 -7.96 -14.67 -7.50
N ALA A 226 -9.25 -14.99 -7.43
CA ALA A 226 -10.07 -14.69 -6.26
C ALA A 226 -9.50 -15.36 -4.99
N MET A 227 -9.01 -16.60 -5.09
CA MET A 227 -8.33 -17.29 -3.99
C MET A 227 -7.03 -16.58 -3.57
N VAL A 228 -6.19 -16.18 -4.53
CA VAL A 228 -4.93 -15.45 -4.26
C VAL A 228 -5.22 -14.14 -3.54
N VAL A 229 -6.12 -13.32 -4.08
CA VAL A 229 -6.57 -12.05 -3.49
C VAL A 229 -7.06 -12.23 -2.06
N ARG A 230 -7.87 -13.28 -1.81
CA ARG A 230 -8.36 -13.60 -0.46
C ARG A 230 -7.22 -13.99 0.48
N ARG A 231 -6.25 -14.79 0.03
CA ARG A 231 -5.06 -15.17 0.84
C ARG A 231 -4.20 -13.96 1.20
N MET A 232 -4.17 -12.94 0.35
CA MET A 232 -3.49 -11.66 0.61
C MET A 232 -4.26 -10.78 1.62
N GLY A 233 -5.48 -11.16 2.01
CA GLY A 233 -6.33 -10.34 2.89
C GLY A 233 -6.96 -9.13 2.19
N LEU A 234 -6.99 -9.16 0.86
CA LEU A 234 -7.66 -8.15 0.04
C LEU A 234 -9.16 -8.43 -0.03
N ARG A 235 -9.96 -7.37 -0.14
CA ARG A 235 -11.42 -7.46 -0.28
C ARG A 235 -11.77 -8.09 -1.62
N THR A 236 -12.64 -9.09 -1.57
CA THR A 236 -13.33 -9.62 -2.76
C THR A 236 -14.59 -8.79 -2.99
N PRO A 237 -14.83 -8.25 -4.17
CA PRO A 237 -16.08 -7.58 -4.46
C PRO A 237 -17.18 -8.57 -4.85
N ASP A 238 -18.40 -8.02 -4.93
CA ASP A 238 -19.60 -8.76 -5.33
C ASP A 238 -19.91 -8.64 -6.84
N TYR A 239 -18.99 -8.12 -7.65
CA TYR A 239 -19.20 -7.90 -9.09
C TYR A 239 -18.36 -8.83 -9.97
N LYS A 240 -18.76 -8.97 -11.24
CA LYS A 240 -18.05 -9.77 -12.26
C LYS A 240 -16.61 -9.29 -12.44
N PHE A 241 -15.69 -10.24 -12.36
CA PHE A 241 -14.27 -9.99 -12.52
C PHE A 241 -13.87 -10.27 -13.96
N SER A 242 -13.47 -9.23 -14.69
CA SER A 242 -12.83 -9.34 -16.01
C SER A 242 -11.69 -8.34 -16.15
N GLU A 243 -10.77 -8.59 -17.07
CA GLU A 243 -9.57 -7.81 -17.31
C GLU A 243 -9.93 -6.39 -17.71
N ASP A 244 -10.83 -6.24 -18.68
CA ASP A 244 -11.26 -4.94 -19.19
C ASP A 244 -11.94 -4.10 -18.11
N LEU A 245 -12.74 -4.74 -17.26
CA LEU A 245 -13.34 -4.08 -16.11
C LEU A 245 -12.26 -3.67 -15.09
N CYS A 246 -11.25 -4.52 -14.85
CA CYS A 246 -10.15 -4.17 -13.94
C CYS A 246 -9.33 -3.00 -14.50
N LYS A 247 -8.96 -3.03 -15.77
CA LYS A 247 -8.29 -1.94 -16.48
C LYS A 247 -9.08 -0.65 -16.36
N LYS A 248 -10.37 -0.66 -16.73
CA LYS A 248 -11.24 0.52 -16.64
C LYS A 248 -11.29 1.08 -15.22
N ARG A 249 -11.41 0.23 -14.19
CA ARG A 249 -11.51 0.65 -12.79
C ARG A 249 -10.20 1.18 -12.23
N VAL A 250 -9.08 0.52 -12.53
CA VAL A 250 -7.76 1.01 -12.11
C VAL A 250 -7.51 2.37 -12.78
N LYS A 251 -7.77 2.51 -14.08
CA LYS A 251 -7.62 3.79 -14.81
C LYS A 251 -8.47 4.87 -14.16
N THR A 252 -9.78 4.64 -14.03
CA THR A 252 -10.71 5.60 -13.42
C THR A 252 -10.34 5.94 -11.98
N GLY A 253 -9.94 4.95 -11.17
CA GLY A 253 -9.54 5.17 -9.78
C GLY A 253 -8.28 6.01 -9.66
N MET A 254 -7.26 5.69 -10.45
CA MET A 254 -5.98 6.40 -10.44
C MET A 254 -6.12 7.82 -11.00
N GLU A 255 -6.87 8.04 -12.08
CA GLU A 255 -7.09 9.37 -12.65
C GLU A 255 -7.99 10.25 -11.79
N LYS A 256 -8.94 9.65 -11.05
CA LYS A 256 -9.88 10.41 -10.21
C LYS A 256 -9.31 10.74 -8.83
N TYR A 257 -8.56 9.82 -8.23
CA TYR A 257 -8.12 9.92 -6.85
C TYR A 257 -6.61 9.95 -6.69
N GLY A 258 -5.86 9.40 -7.65
CA GLY A 258 -4.42 9.26 -7.55
C GLY A 258 -3.72 10.61 -7.55
N ASN A 259 -2.63 10.68 -6.80
CA ASN A 259 -1.64 11.74 -6.94
C ASN A 259 -0.29 11.09 -7.23
N LEU A 260 -0.32 10.22 -8.25
CA LEU A 260 0.83 9.42 -8.66
C LEU A 260 1.90 10.35 -9.23
N ALA A 261 3.13 10.18 -8.74
CA ALA A 261 4.30 10.93 -9.20
C ALA A 261 5.10 10.11 -10.23
N GLU A 262 5.07 8.79 -10.12
CA GLU A 262 5.80 7.89 -11.01
C GLU A 262 4.96 6.66 -11.37
N LEU A 263 4.84 6.40 -12.67
CA LEU A 263 4.31 5.16 -13.23
C LEU A 263 5.39 4.48 -14.06
N SER A 264 5.83 3.32 -13.60
CA SER A 264 6.72 2.44 -14.35
C SER A 264 5.92 1.34 -15.03
N ILE A 265 5.99 1.30 -16.36
CA ILE A 265 5.38 0.25 -17.17
C ILE A 265 6.42 -0.79 -17.51
N VAL A 266 6.17 -2.02 -17.10
CA VAL A 266 7.09 -3.13 -17.31
C VAL A 266 6.81 -3.79 -18.65
N MET A 267 7.84 -3.86 -19.49
CA MET A 267 7.90 -4.66 -20.70
C MET A 267 8.72 -5.92 -20.43
N PRO A 268 8.10 -7.11 -20.48
CA PRO A 268 8.80 -8.35 -20.18
C PRO A 268 9.77 -8.74 -21.30
N ALA A 269 10.81 -9.50 -20.93
CA ALA A 269 11.80 -10.03 -21.86
C ALA A 269 11.19 -10.89 -22.98
N SER A 270 10.06 -11.55 -22.71
CA SER A 270 9.32 -12.45 -23.60
C SER A 270 8.26 -11.75 -24.45
N PHE A 271 8.23 -10.41 -24.46
CA PHE A 271 7.27 -9.66 -25.26
C PHE A 271 7.64 -9.74 -26.75
N HIS A 272 6.73 -10.28 -27.56
CA HIS A 272 6.73 -10.11 -29.01
C HIS A 272 5.54 -9.24 -29.40
N SER A 273 5.80 -8.17 -30.16
CA SER A 273 4.73 -7.40 -30.78
C SER A 273 3.91 -8.33 -31.68
N VAL A 274 2.59 -8.10 -31.78
CA VAL A 274 1.85 -8.75 -32.87
C VAL A 274 2.51 -8.25 -34.14
N ASN A 275 2.84 -9.15 -35.05
CA ASN A 275 3.38 -8.77 -36.35
C ASN A 275 2.27 -7.99 -37.07
N THR A 276 2.25 -6.66 -36.91
CA THR A 276 1.26 -5.76 -37.52
C THR A 276 1.57 -5.55 -38.99
N TYR A 277 1.96 -6.60 -39.71
CA TYR A 277 2.06 -6.56 -41.17
C TYR A 277 0.66 -6.26 -41.72
N GLY A 278 0.38 -4.98 -41.93
CA GLY A 278 -0.89 -4.46 -42.45
C GLY A 278 -1.74 -3.63 -41.49
N ASP A 279 -1.34 -3.43 -40.23
CA ASP A 279 -2.11 -2.55 -39.31
C ASP A 279 -1.51 -1.14 -39.35
N GLU A 280 -2.22 -0.19 -39.93
CA GLU A 280 -1.71 1.17 -40.25
C GLU A 280 -1.42 2.04 -39.02
N ARG A 281 -1.70 1.56 -37.80
CA ARG A 281 -1.58 2.35 -36.55
C ARG A 281 -0.93 1.60 -35.39
N PRO A 282 0.34 1.17 -35.49
CA PRO A 282 1.04 0.54 -34.38
C PRO A 282 1.21 1.48 -33.15
N GLY A 283 1.00 2.79 -33.29
CA GLY A 283 1.07 3.75 -32.19
C GLY A 283 -0.16 3.78 -31.27
N GLU A 284 -1.36 3.48 -31.78
CA GLU A 284 -2.60 3.45 -30.96
C GLU A 284 -2.65 2.23 -30.03
N LEU A 285 -1.85 1.22 -30.35
CA LEU A 285 -1.66 -0.01 -29.62
C LEU A 285 -0.88 0.18 -28.31
N TYR A 286 -0.14 1.29 -28.19
CA TYR A 286 0.77 1.56 -27.08
C TYR A 286 0.25 2.64 -26.12
N ASP A 287 -1.07 2.76 -26.03
CA ASP A 287 -1.71 3.76 -25.20
C ASP A 287 -1.31 3.56 -23.73
N PHE A 288 -0.45 4.46 -23.26
CA PHE A 288 0.00 4.46 -21.87
C PHE A 288 -1.24 4.61 -20.98
N PHE A 289 -1.37 3.70 -20.03
CA PHE A 289 -2.63 3.35 -19.37
C PHE A 289 -3.38 4.52 -18.69
N LEU A 290 -2.69 5.62 -18.38
CA LEU A 290 -3.23 6.78 -17.65
C LEU A 290 -3.10 8.07 -18.48
N ASP A 291 -4.13 8.91 -18.43
CA ASP A 291 -4.09 10.28 -18.95
C ASP A 291 -3.21 11.17 -18.06
N GLN A 292 -2.02 11.54 -18.56
CA GLN A 292 -1.05 12.37 -17.84
C GLN A 292 -1.60 13.73 -17.44
N SER A 293 -2.54 14.30 -18.21
CA SER A 293 -3.13 15.62 -17.92
C SER A 293 -3.93 15.62 -16.60
N LYS A 294 -4.29 14.44 -16.08
CA LYS A 294 -4.96 14.28 -14.78
C LYS A 294 -4.01 14.36 -13.59
N PHE A 295 -2.70 14.40 -13.82
CA PHE A 295 -1.68 14.41 -12.78
C PHE A 295 -0.86 15.69 -12.84
N LYS A 296 -0.40 16.18 -11.68
CA LYS A 296 0.39 17.42 -11.63
C LYS A 296 1.73 17.29 -12.36
N GLN A 297 2.44 16.17 -12.14
CA GLN A 297 3.78 15.90 -12.64
C GLN A 297 4.02 14.38 -12.71
N LEU A 298 3.22 13.65 -13.48
CA LEU A 298 3.39 12.21 -13.61
C LEU A 298 4.59 11.89 -14.50
N LYS A 299 5.64 11.31 -13.92
CA LYS A 299 6.75 10.72 -14.65
C LYS A 299 6.37 9.31 -15.11
N ILE A 300 6.33 9.10 -16.42
CA ILE A 300 6.13 7.77 -17.01
C ILE A 300 7.47 7.17 -17.40
N ARG A 301 7.68 5.92 -17.02
CA ARG A 301 8.87 5.14 -17.36
C ARG A 301 8.47 3.86 -18.07
N LEU A 302 9.16 3.51 -19.14
CA LEU A 302 9.15 2.18 -19.72
C LEU A 302 10.34 1.40 -19.14
N VAL A 303 10.06 0.35 -18.38
CA VAL A 303 11.08 -0.53 -17.80
C VAL A 303 11.14 -1.81 -18.61
N ARG A 304 12.24 -2.01 -19.34
CA ARG A 304 12.52 -3.29 -20.03
C ARG A 304 13.30 -4.20 -19.10
N LEU A 305 12.75 -5.39 -18.88
CA LEU A 305 13.36 -6.41 -18.03
C LEU A 305 14.27 -7.33 -18.86
N HIS A 306 15.54 -7.42 -18.47
CA HIS A 306 16.56 -8.30 -19.03
C HIS A 306 16.79 -9.50 -18.13
N GLY A 307 16.47 -10.70 -18.62
CA GLY A 307 16.48 -11.92 -17.83
C GLY A 307 17.78 -12.67 -17.87
N GLY A 308 18.03 -13.52 -16.86
CA GLY A 308 19.08 -14.53 -16.88
C GLY A 308 20.44 -14.10 -16.31
N TYR A 309 20.47 -13.10 -15.42
CA TYR A 309 21.72 -12.52 -14.93
C TYR A 309 22.19 -13.04 -13.55
N ALA A 310 21.36 -13.81 -12.83
CA ALA A 310 21.62 -14.02 -11.40
C ALA A 310 22.25 -15.35 -10.97
N TYR A 311 21.96 -16.51 -11.55
CA TYR A 311 22.54 -17.78 -11.06
C TYR A 311 22.52 -18.87 -12.14
N ASP A 312 23.70 -19.43 -12.40
CA ASP A 312 24.08 -20.40 -13.43
C ASP A 312 23.69 -20.00 -14.87
N PRO A 313 24.65 -19.94 -15.82
CA PRO A 313 24.25 -19.99 -17.22
C PRO A 313 23.40 -21.25 -17.36
N PRO A 314 22.15 -21.17 -17.83
CA PRO A 314 21.47 -22.39 -18.23
C PRO A 314 22.43 -23.09 -19.18
N GLU A 315 22.76 -24.34 -18.87
CA GLU A 315 23.37 -25.23 -19.85
C GLU A 315 22.57 -25.04 -21.15
N GLU A 316 23.30 -24.69 -22.22
CA GLU A 316 22.81 -24.40 -23.57
C GLU A 316 22.29 -22.98 -23.83
N THR A 317 23.11 -22.17 -24.53
CA THR A 317 22.87 -21.46 -25.81
C THR A 317 21.56 -20.70 -26.11
N TYR A 318 20.57 -20.71 -25.22
CA TYR A 318 19.24 -20.14 -25.42
C TYR A 318 19.18 -18.63 -25.13
N SER A 319 20.27 -18.00 -24.67
CA SER A 319 20.19 -16.66 -24.07
C SER A 319 20.36 -15.51 -25.05
N ASP A 320 21.37 -15.48 -25.91
CA ASP A 320 21.74 -14.22 -26.57
C ASP A 320 21.08 -14.02 -27.94
N GLN A 321 20.98 -15.06 -28.77
CA GLN A 321 20.28 -14.95 -30.06
C GLN A 321 18.79 -14.64 -29.86
N LEU A 322 18.13 -15.30 -28.90
CA LEU A 322 16.72 -15.04 -28.60
C LEU A 322 16.54 -13.66 -27.94
N ARG A 323 17.45 -13.24 -27.04
CA ARG A 323 17.46 -11.86 -26.53
C ARG A 323 17.53 -10.89 -27.71
N THR A 324 18.53 -11.01 -28.59
CA THR A 324 18.74 -10.16 -29.77
C THR A 324 17.53 -10.15 -30.70
N ALA A 325 16.92 -11.31 -30.97
CA ALA A 325 15.69 -11.39 -31.77
C ALA A 325 14.53 -10.61 -31.12
N THR A 326 14.37 -10.73 -29.80
CA THR A 326 13.33 -10.00 -29.06
C THR A 326 13.62 -8.51 -28.93
N LEU A 327 14.89 -8.07 -28.97
CA LEU A 327 15.25 -6.64 -29.01
C LEU A 327 14.58 -5.95 -30.19
N GLY A 328 14.58 -6.57 -31.38
CA GLY A 328 13.95 -6.01 -32.57
C GLY A 328 12.47 -5.67 -32.35
N SER A 329 11.72 -6.56 -31.68
CA SER A 329 10.31 -6.32 -31.33
C SER A 329 10.10 -5.20 -30.30
N HIS A 330 11.13 -4.86 -29.51
CA HIS A 330 11.06 -3.83 -28.48
C HIS A 330 11.42 -2.44 -29.02
N LEU A 331 12.14 -2.37 -30.14
CA LEU A 331 12.65 -1.11 -30.71
C LEU A 331 11.52 -0.12 -30.98
N GLU A 332 10.44 -0.56 -31.63
CA GLU A 332 9.30 0.32 -31.95
C GLU A 332 8.60 0.86 -30.70
N VAL A 333 8.47 0.03 -29.66
CA VAL A 333 7.92 0.45 -28.37
C VAL A 333 8.82 1.49 -27.69
N ARG A 334 10.14 1.33 -27.76
CA ARG A 334 11.11 2.30 -27.21
C ARG A 334 11.06 3.63 -27.94
N LYS A 335 11.11 3.58 -29.28
CA LYS A 335 10.99 4.77 -30.14
C LYS A 335 9.70 5.51 -29.83
N TYR A 336 8.57 4.79 -29.72
CA TYR A 336 7.30 5.38 -29.34
C TYR A 336 7.34 6.02 -27.94
N ALA A 337 7.82 5.30 -26.92
CA ALA A 337 7.95 5.83 -25.56
C ALA A 337 8.80 7.12 -25.51
N ARG A 338 9.93 7.15 -26.24
CA ARG A 338 10.80 8.33 -26.34
C ARG A 338 10.13 9.49 -27.06
N ARG A 339 9.42 9.25 -28.18
CA ARG A 339 8.64 10.30 -28.87
C ARG A 339 7.58 10.92 -27.97
N MET A 340 7.03 10.14 -27.04
CA MET A 340 6.09 10.62 -26.02
C MET A 340 6.76 11.28 -24.81
N GLY A 341 8.09 11.43 -24.82
CA GLY A 341 8.87 12.03 -23.73
C GLY A 341 9.01 11.14 -22.49
N HIS A 342 8.80 9.83 -22.62
CA HIS A 342 8.92 8.88 -21.51
C HIS A 342 10.35 8.40 -21.35
N GLU A 343 10.74 8.17 -20.09
CA GLU A 343 12.05 7.60 -19.78
C GLU A 343 12.05 6.11 -20.09
N VAL A 344 13.06 5.62 -20.81
CA VAL A 344 13.24 4.20 -21.08
C VAL A 344 14.40 3.71 -20.22
N ILE A 345 14.14 2.71 -19.39
CA ILE A 345 15.13 2.12 -18.48
C ILE A 345 15.27 0.65 -18.79
N ASP A 346 16.51 0.23 -18.94
CA ASP A 346 16.89 -1.16 -19.06
C ASP A 346 17.43 -1.68 -17.72
N VAL A 347 16.84 -2.76 -17.21
CA VAL A 347 17.27 -3.34 -15.93
C VAL A 347 17.39 -4.86 -16.01
N ALA A 348 18.41 -5.40 -15.35
CA ALA A 348 18.51 -6.83 -15.13
C ALA A 348 17.61 -7.28 -13.97
N TYR A 349 17.13 -8.52 -14.06
CA TYR A 349 16.32 -9.14 -13.00
C TYR A 349 16.78 -10.59 -12.71
N ASP A 350 16.50 -11.08 -11.50
CA ASP A 350 16.87 -12.44 -11.06
C ASP A 350 15.74 -13.48 -11.22
N LYS A 351 16.03 -14.76 -10.93
CA LYS A 351 15.05 -15.86 -10.98
C LYS A 351 13.89 -15.70 -9.99
N LEU A 352 14.00 -14.80 -9.01
CA LEU A 352 12.96 -14.48 -8.03
C LEU A 352 12.17 -13.23 -8.42
N GLY A 353 12.42 -12.65 -9.60
CA GLY A 353 11.76 -11.45 -10.09
C GLY A 353 12.22 -10.17 -9.39
N ASN A 354 13.35 -10.18 -8.69
CA ASN A 354 13.92 -8.97 -8.12
C ASN A 354 14.60 -8.12 -9.18
N TRP A 355 14.43 -6.80 -9.10
CA TRP A 355 15.10 -5.85 -9.98
C TRP A 355 15.13 -4.42 -9.38
N PRO A 356 16.08 -3.57 -9.77
CA PRO A 356 17.25 -3.90 -10.59
C PRO A 356 18.22 -4.82 -9.83
N VAL A 357 18.83 -5.76 -10.53
CA VAL A 357 19.92 -6.61 -10.00
C VAL A 357 21.23 -6.16 -10.63
N PRO A 358 22.33 -6.04 -9.86
CA PRO A 358 23.63 -5.72 -10.42
C PRO A 358 24.08 -6.79 -11.43
N LEU A 359 24.65 -6.35 -12.55
CA LEU A 359 25.27 -7.25 -13.53
C LEU A 359 26.56 -7.84 -12.96
N MET A 360 26.81 -9.13 -13.22
CA MET A 360 28.09 -9.75 -12.89
C MET A 360 29.21 -9.24 -13.82
N PRO A 361 30.49 -9.32 -13.43
CA PRO A 361 31.60 -8.98 -14.31
C PRO A 361 31.50 -9.70 -15.67
N GLY A 362 31.56 -8.93 -16.76
CA GLY A 362 31.44 -9.43 -18.14
C GLY A 362 30.01 -9.49 -18.69
N GLN A 363 28.99 -9.35 -17.85
CA GLN A 363 27.61 -9.22 -18.31
C GLN A 363 27.32 -7.76 -18.70
N HIS A 364 26.61 -7.57 -19.80
CA HIS A 364 26.13 -6.27 -20.25
C HIS A 364 24.69 -6.40 -20.75
N ILE A 365 23.93 -5.32 -20.65
CA ILE A 365 22.63 -5.22 -21.30
C ILE A 365 22.89 -4.88 -22.77
N VAL A 366 22.32 -5.67 -23.66
CA VAL A 366 22.45 -5.43 -25.10
C VAL A 366 21.61 -4.20 -25.48
N GLU A 367 22.32 -3.16 -25.95
CA GLU A 367 21.72 -1.99 -26.57
C GLU A 367 21.16 -2.34 -27.95
N ILE A 368 20.10 -1.67 -28.36
CA ILE A 368 19.48 -1.92 -29.66
C ILE A 368 20.05 -0.90 -30.64
N GLU A 369 20.68 -1.36 -31.72
CA GLU A 369 21.11 -0.47 -32.80
C GLU A 369 19.89 0.32 -33.35
N GLY A 370 20.07 1.62 -33.55
CA GLY A 370 19.01 2.51 -34.08
C GLY A 370 18.03 3.06 -33.02
N ASP A 371 18.25 2.78 -31.74
CA ASP A 371 17.45 3.34 -30.65
C ASP A 371 17.67 4.87 -30.51
N ASP A 372 18.86 5.36 -30.85
CA ASP A 372 19.23 6.79 -30.77
C ASP A 372 18.79 7.62 -31.99
N GLN A 373 18.25 6.98 -33.03
CA GLN A 373 17.71 7.67 -34.20
C GLN A 373 16.30 8.18 -33.85
N THR A 374 16.23 9.34 -33.20
CA THR A 374 15.00 10.13 -33.10
C THR A 374 14.74 10.78 -34.46
N GLU A 375 14.06 10.06 -35.35
CA GLU A 375 13.46 10.66 -36.55
C GLU A 375 12.32 11.62 -36.20
#